data_AF-A0A9Q0FRZ5-F1
#
_entry.id   AF-A0A9Q0FRZ5-F1
#
_cell.length_a   1.000
_cell.length_b   1.000
_cell.length_c   1.000
_cell.angle_alpha   90.00
_cell.angle_beta   90.00
_cell.angle_gamma   90.00
#
_symmetry.space_group_name_H-M   'P 1'
#
loop_
_entity.id
_entity.type
_entity.pdbx_description
1 polymer ?
#
loop_
_entity_poly.entity_id
_entity_poly.type
_entity_poly.pdbx_seq_one_letter_code
_entity_poly.pdbx_strand_id
1 'polypeptide(L)'
;MNMTTTMMMMGRRSSRVVEVTAYKLKEASSWWEEVNKSEVWQDRIFHLLAALYALVAAVAIIQLVRIQLRVPEYGWTTQKVFHFLNFLVNGVRCLVFIFRRAIQRMHPEILQHILLDLPSLAFFTTYALLVLFWAEIYYQARAVSTDGLRPSFFTINAIIYAIQLAMWLVLWWKNIPVVIILSKMFFAGVSLFAALGFLLYGGRSAICYICFFI
;
A
#
# COMPACT_ATOMS: atom_id res chain seq x y z
N MET A 1 -38.11 -1.78 -45.11
CA MET A 1 -37.50 -2.61 -44.04
C MET A 1 -38.43 -2.52 -42.85
N ASN A 2 -39.13 -3.62 -42.52
CA ASN A 2 -40.25 -3.58 -41.58
C ASN A 2 -39.75 -3.50 -40.13
N MET A 3 -40.44 -2.72 -39.30
CA MET A 3 -40.12 -2.47 -37.88
C MET A 3 -39.93 -3.77 -37.08
N THR A 4 -40.65 -4.83 -37.46
CA THR A 4 -40.56 -6.18 -36.90
C THR A 4 -39.19 -6.84 -37.12
N THR A 5 -38.58 -6.62 -38.29
CA THR A 5 -37.26 -7.20 -38.64
C THR A 5 -36.14 -6.53 -37.84
N THR A 6 -36.25 -5.22 -37.62
CA THR A 6 -35.28 -4.44 -36.83
C THR A 6 -35.34 -4.83 -35.34
N MET A 7 -36.53 -5.02 -34.77
CA MET A 7 -36.70 -5.51 -33.39
C MET A 7 -36.13 -6.92 -33.19
N MET A 8 -36.37 -7.85 -34.13
CA MET A 8 -35.82 -9.22 -34.05
C MET A 8 -34.28 -9.23 -34.10
N MET A 9 -33.70 -8.42 -34.98
CA MET A 9 -32.24 -8.26 -35.09
C MET A 9 -31.63 -7.67 -33.80
N MET A 10 -32.30 -6.67 -33.21
CA MET A 10 -31.87 -6.03 -31.96
C MET A 10 -31.89 -7.01 -30.78
N GLY A 11 -32.97 -7.79 -30.64
CA GLY A 11 -33.09 -8.83 -29.61
C GLY A 11 -32.01 -9.91 -29.73
N ARG A 12 -31.76 -10.40 -30.94
CA ARG A 12 -30.74 -11.42 -31.22
C ARG A 12 -29.29 -10.91 -31.06
N ARG A 13 -29.08 -9.59 -31.18
CA ARG A 13 -27.79 -8.95 -30.90
C ARG A 13 -27.57 -8.80 -29.40
N SER A 14 -28.60 -8.38 -28.66
CA SER A 14 -28.56 -8.29 -27.19
C SER A 14 -28.27 -9.64 -26.54
N SER A 15 -28.99 -10.71 -26.93
CA SER A 15 -28.77 -12.05 -26.39
C SER A 15 -27.35 -12.56 -26.65
N ARG A 16 -26.78 -12.35 -27.84
CA ARG A 16 -25.39 -12.74 -28.15
C ARG A 16 -24.36 -11.95 -27.33
N VAL A 17 -24.59 -10.65 -27.09
CA VAL A 17 -23.68 -9.85 -26.26
C VAL A 17 -23.69 -10.34 -24.81
N VAL A 18 -24.87 -10.67 -24.28
CA VAL A 18 -25.01 -11.22 -22.91
C VAL A 18 -24.31 -12.58 -22.79
N GLU A 19 -24.49 -13.47 -23.78
CA GLU A 19 -23.89 -14.80 -23.80
C GLU A 19 -22.36 -14.76 -23.89
N VAL A 20 -21.81 -13.90 -24.76
CA VAL A 20 -20.35 -13.67 -24.87
C VAL A 20 -19.79 -13.08 -23.58
N THR A 21 -20.50 -12.14 -22.93
CA THR A 21 -20.04 -11.52 -21.67
C THR A 21 -20.03 -12.55 -20.53
N ALA A 22 -21.09 -13.37 -20.42
CA ALA A 22 -21.16 -14.43 -19.43
C ALA A 22 -20.05 -15.48 -19.60
N TYR A 23 -19.75 -15.85 -20.84
CA TYR A 23 -18.65 -16.77 -21.15
C TYR A 23 -17.30 -16.18 -20.73
N LYS A 24 -17.01 -14.92 -21.09
CA LYS A 24 -15.76 -14.25 -20.70
C LYS A 24 -15.60 -14.09 -19.18
N LEU A 25 -16.69 -13.79 -18.47
CA LEU A 25 -16.66 -13.71 -17.00
C LEU A 25 -16.37 -15.08 -16.37
N LYS A 26 -16.97 -16.14 -16.92
CA LYS A 26 -16.75 -17.51 -16.45
C LYS A 26 -15.31 -17.96 -16.70
N GLU A 27 -14.77 -17.67 -17.88
CA GLU A 27 -13.38 -17.98 -18.25
C GLU A 27 -12.38 -17.22 -17.38
N ALA A 28 -12.60 -15.92 -17.15
CA ALA A 28 -11.77 -15.10 -16.25
C ALA A 28 -11.84 -15.61 -14.80
N SER A 29 -13.02 -16.01 -14.33
CA SER A 29 -13.21 -16.58 -12.99
C SER A 29 -12.53 -17.96 -12.85
N SER A 30 -12.66 -18.84 -13.85
CA SER A 30 -12.03 -20.16 -13.81
C SER A 30 -10.51 -20.07 -13.88
N TRP A 31 -9.99 -19.17 -14.73
CA TRP A 31 -8.56 -18.90 -14.82
C TRP A 31 -8.02 -18.33 -13.50
N TRP A 32 -8.75 -17.40 -12.89
CA TRP A 32 -8.35 -16.83 -11.60
C TRP A 32 -8.33 -17.88 -10.48
N GLU A 33 -9.31 -18.79 -10.44
CA GLU A 33 -9.34 -19.90 -9.47
C GLU A 33 -8.16 -20.86 -9.64
N GLU A 34 -7.77 -21.16 -10.87
CA GLU A 34 -6.63 -22.04 -11.16
C GLU A 34 -5.29 -21.39 -10.75
N VAL A 35 -5.12 -20.11 -11.06
CA VAL A 35 -3.95 -19.32 -10.63
C VAL A 35 -3.92 -19.18 -9.10
N ASN A 36 -5.07 -18.93 -8.47
CA ASN A 36 -5.17 -18.77 -7.03
C ASN A 36 -4.92 -20.08 -6.27
N LYS A 37 -5.28 -21.25 -6.83
CA LYS A 37 -5.01 -22.56 -6.22
C LYS A 37 -3.57 -23.05 -6.40
N SER A 38 -2.82 -22.50 -7.35
CA SER A 38 -1.44 -22.93 -7.62
C SER A 38 -0.46 -22.31 -6.61
N GLU A 39 0.02 -23.14 -5.67
CA GLU A 39 1.04 -22.72 -4.68
C GLU A 39 2.31 -22.16 -5.34
N VAL A 40 2.72 -22.75 -6.47
CA VAL A 40 3.92 -22.33 -7.23
C VAL A 40 3.75 -20.93 -7.80
N TRP A 41 2.56 -20.59 -8.31
CA TRP A 41 2.29 -19.27 -8.88
C TRP A 41 2.22 -18.19 -7.80
N GLN A 42 1.56 -18.49 -6.68
CA GLN A 42 1.57 -17.59 -5.53
C GLN A 42 3.00 -17.32 -5.06
N ASP A 43 3.80 -18.37 -4.86
CA ASP A 43 5.17 -18.22 -4.38
C ASP A 43 6.04 -17.39 -5.33
N ARG A 44 5.91 -17.59 -6.64
CA ARG A 44 6.61 -16.79 -7.65
C ARG A 44 6.21 -15.32 -7.58
N ILE A 45 4.93 -15.01 -7.46
CA ILE A 45 4.44 -13.63 -7.34
C ILE A 45 5.04 -12.96 -6.10
N PHE A 46 5.05 -13.65 -4.95
CA PHE A 46 5.60 -13.08 -3.73
C PHE A 46 7.12 -12.92 -3.76
N HIS A 47 7.87 -13.83 -4.42
CA HIS A 47 9.32 -13.67 -4.58
C HIS A 47 9.65 -12.54 -5.54
N LEU A 48 8.90 -12.39 -6.63
CA LEU A 48 9.02 -11.25 -7.53
C LEU A 48 8.75 -9.95 -6.77
N LEU A 49 7.68 -9.93 -5.97
CA LEU A 49 7.31 -8.77 -5.18
C LEU A 49 8.39 -8.43 -4.14
N ALA A 50 8.95 -9.45 -3.46
CA ALA A 50 10.09 -9.28 -2.56
C ALA A 50 11.29 -8.67 -3.28
N ALA A 51 11.63 -9.16 -4.47
CA ALA A 51 12.74 -8.65 -5.27
C ALA A 51 12.52 -7.18 -5.70
N LEU A 52 11.30 -6.82 -6.10
CA LEU A 52 10.95 -5.43 -6.43
C LEU A 52 11.09 -4.52 -5.20
N TYR A 53 10.60 -4.94 -4.04
CA TYR A 53 10.75 -4.17 -2.80
C TYR A 53 12.21 -4.07 -2.34
N ALA A 54 12.99 -5.14 -2.50
CA ALA A 54 14.43 -5.12 -2.24
C ALA A 54 15.15 -4.13 -3.16
N LEU A 55 14.78 -4.09 -4.44
CA LEU A 55 15.33 -3.14 -5.41
C LEU A 55 15.03 -1.69 -5.02
N VAL A 56 13.78 -1.39 -4.67
CA VAL A 56 13.39 -0.04 -4.21
C VAL A 56 14.15 0.35 -2.93
N ALA A 57 14.27 -0.58 -1.97
CA ALA A 57 15.06 -0.36 -0.75
C ALA A 57 16.54 -0.09 -1.08
N ALA A 58 17.13 -0.87 -1.98
CA ALA A 58 18.52 -0.70 -2.43
C ALA A 58 18.73 0.65 -3.11
N VAL A 59 17.84 1.06 -4.01
CA VAL A 59 17.89 2.40 -4.63
C VAL A 59 17.77 3.48 -3.56
N ALA A 60 16.85 3.35 -2.61
CA ALA A 60 16.67 4.34 -1.56
C ALA A 60 17.92 4.52 -0.68
N ILE A 61 18.60 3.43 -0.30
CA ILE A 61 19.84 3.54 0.49
C ILE A 61 21.01 4.08 -0.33
N ILE A 62 21.10 3.73 -1.62
CA ILE A 62 22.10 4.32 -2.52
C ILE A 62 21.90 5.84 -2.64
N GLN A 63 20.64 6.30 -2.79
CA GLN A 63 20.33 7.73 -2.82
C GLN A 63 20.68 8.41 -1.49
N LEU A 64 20.35 7.78 -0.36
CA LEU A 64 20.71 8.31 0.96
C LEU A 64 22.23 8.49 1.12
N VAL A 65 23.00 7.45 0.79
CA VAL A 65 24.47 7.47 0.88
C VAL A 65 25.04 8.53 -0.07
N ARG A 66 24.55 8.60 -1.31
CA ARG A 66 25.01 9.60 -2.29
C ARG A 66 24.76 11.02 -1.80
N ILE A 67 23.61 11.29 -1.19
CA ILE A 67 23.28 12.62 -0.65
C ILE A 67 24.13 12.93 0.60
N GLN A 68 24.38 11.95 1.48
CA GLN A 68 25.26 12.13 2.63
C GLN A 68 26.70 12.43 2.25
N LEU A 69 27.24 11.72 1.23
CA LEU A 69 28.60 11.95 0.74
C LEU A 69 28.73 13.27 -0.04
N ARG A 70 27.67 13.69 -0.75
CA ARG A 70 27.69 14.96 -1.51
C ARG A 70 27.64 16.18 -0.59
N VAL A 71 26.84 16.13 0.48
CA VAL A 71 26.62 17.26 1.39
C VAL A 71 26.64 16.76 2.84
N PRO A 72 27.83 16.50 3.40
CA PRO A 72 27.98 16.01 4.77
C PRO A 72 27.75 17.12 5.81
N GLU A 73 27.92 18.38 5.42
CA GLU A 73 27.84 19.56 6.31
C GLU A 73 26.40 19.84 6.79
N TYR A 74 25.40 19.50 5.98
CA TYR A 74 24.00 19.57 6.38
C TYR A 74 23.58 18.24 7.03
N GLY A 75 23.03 18.31 8.24
CA GLY A 75 22.56 17.15 9.01
C GLY A 75 21.39 16.38 8.38
N TRP A 76 20.46 15.89 9.20
CA TRP A 76 19.30 15.12 8.73
C TRP A 76 18.24 16.03 8.08
N THR A 77 18.31 16.19 6.76
CA THR A 77 17.31 16.88 5.95
C THR A 77 16.10 15.98 5.64
N THR A 78 14.95 16.57 5.29
CA THR A 78 13.74 15.81 4.90
C THR A 78 14.02 14.77 3.84
N GLN A 79 14.86 15.12 2.86
CA GLN A 79 15.21 14.24 1.76
C GLN A 79 15.98 13.00 2.24
N LYS A 80 16.95 13.18 3.14
CA LYS A 80 17.68 12.08 3.79
C LYS A 80 16.71 11.22 4.62
N VAL A 81 15.82 11.84 5.39
CA VAL A 81 14.79 11.14 6.16
C VAL A 81 13.85 10.34 5.24
N PHE A 82 13.41 10.91 4.13
CA PHE A 82 12.55 10.23 3.15
C PHE A 82 13.23 8.99 2.57
N HIS A 83 14.46 9.10 2.08
CA HIS A 83 15.18 7.95 1.54
C HIS A 83 15.49 6.88 2.60
N PHE A 84 15.86 7.30 3.81
CA PHE A 84 16.08 6.38 4.94
C PHE A 84 14.81 5.61 5.30
N LEU A 85 13.68 6.31 5.42
CA LEU A 85 12.41 5.69 5.77
C LEU A 85 11.88 4.83 4.62
N ASN A 86 12.08 5.23 3.37
CA ASN A 86 11.74 4.39 2.22
C ASN A 86 12.60 3.11 2.20
N PHE A 87 13.89 3.18 2.55
CA PHE A 87 14.72 1.99 2.76
C PHE A 87 14.16 1.10 3.87
N LEU A 88 13.87 1.66 5.05
CA LEU A 88 13.34 0.90 6.20
C LEU A 88 12.04 0.18 5.84
N VAL A 89 11.08 0.90 5.25
CA VAL A 89 9.74 0.40 4.96
C VAL A 89 9.74 -0.66 3.87
N ASN A 90 10.45 -0.42 2.74
CA ASN A 90 10.57 -1.44 1.69
C ASN A 90 11.43 -2.64 2.14
N GLY A 91 12.42 -2.41 3.01
CA GLY A 91 13.24 -3.47 3.61
C GLY A 91 12.41 -4.40 4.50
N VAL A 92 11.63 -3.86 5.43
CA VAL A 92 10.70 -4.64 6.28
C VAL A 92 9.72 -5.44 5.41
N ARG A 93 9.19 -4.83 4.35
CA ARG A 93 8.26 -5.48 3.43
C ARG A 93 8.89 -6.60 2.62
N CYS A 94 10.12 -6.41 2.16
CA CYS A 94 10.91 -7.45 1.52
C CYS A 94 11.10 -8.65 2.46
N LEU A 95 11.49 -8.41 3.72
CA LEU A 95 11.65 -9.46 4.72
C LEU A 95 10.34 -10.23 4.94
N VAL A 96 9.21 -9.54 5.08
CA VAL A 96 7.89 -10.19 5.22
C VAL A 96 7.58 -11.12 4.04
N PHE A 97 7.85 -10.69 2.80
CA PHE A 97 7.61 -11.54 1.63
C PHE A 97 8.57 -12.74 1.53
N ILE A 98 9.83 -12.57 1.91
CA ILE A 98 10.82 -13.66 1.94
C ILE A 98 10.44 -14.71 2.98
N PHE A 99 10.10 -14.27 4.19
CA PHE A 99 9.81 -15.18 5.31
C PHE A 99 8.35 -15.69 5.32
N ARG A 100 7.49 -15.27 4.38
CA ARG A 100 6.06 -15.63 4.33
C ARG A 100 5.80 -17.12 4.57
N ARG A 101 6.54 -18.01 3.88
CA ARG A 101 6.36 -19.47 3.98
C ARG A 101 6.81 -20.04 5.32
N ALA A 102 7.88 -19.50 5.90
CA ALA A 102 8.31 -19.88 7.24
C ALA A 102 7.26 -19.48 8.28
N ILE A 103 6.63 -18.32 8.09
CA ILE A 103 5.65 -17.78 9.02
C ILE A 103 4.28 -18.46 8.86
N GLN A 104 3.87 -18.83 7.65
CA GLN A 104 2.63 -19.61 7.42
C GLN A 104 2.66 -21.01 8.05
N ARG A 105 3.85 -21.59 8.25
CA ARG A 105 4.03 -22.91 8.89
C ARG A 105 4.18 -22.84 10.41
N MET A 106 4.29 -21.65 11.00
CA MET A 106 4.42 -21.50 12.46
C MET A 106 3.03 -21.56 13.12
N HIS A 107 2.80 -22.61 13.91
CA HIS A 107 1.81 -22.57 14.99
C HIS A 107 2.40 -21.68 16.10
N PRO A 108 1.72 -20.63 16.60
CA PRO A 108 0.27 -20.49 16.78
C PRO A 108 -0.47 -19.53 15.81
N GLU A 109 -1.81 -19.63 15.74
CA GLU A 109 -2.73 -18.81 14.92
C GLU A 109 -2.56 -17.28 15.11
N ILE A 110 -2.12 -16.84 16.28
CA ILE A 110 -1.79 -15.44 16.57
C ILE A 110 -0.69 -14.91 15.64
N LEU A 111 0.29 -15.75 15.31
CA LEU A 111 1.39 -15.36 14.43
C LEU A 111 0.89 -15.11 13.01
N GLN A 112 -0.15 -15.82 12.55
CA GLN A 112 -0.79 -15.57 11.26
C GLN A 112 -1.53 -14.23 11.25
N HIS A 113 -2.24 -13.89 12.33
CA HIS A 113 -2.93 -12.60 12.44
C HIS A 113 -1.97 -11.41 12.51
N ILE A 114 -0.96 -11.48 13.38
CA ILE A 114 0.08 -10.45 13.48
C ILE A 114 0.81 -10.31 12.14
N LEU A 115 1.11 -11.42 11.45
CA LEU A 115 1.77 -11.36 10.16
C LEU A 115 0.87 -10.86 9.02
N LEU A 116 -0.44 -11.07 9.06
CA LEU A 116 -1.36 -10.45 8.10
C LEU A 116 -1.49 -8.94 8.33
N ASP A 117 -1.34 -8.49 9.57
CA ASP A 117 -1.48 -7.09 9.96
C ASP A 117 -0.17 -6.29 9.79
N LEU A 118 1.01 -6.90 9.98
CA LEU A 118 2.32 -6.26 9.78
C LEU A 118 2.53 -5.63 8.38
N PRO A 119 2.28 -6.32 7.24
CA PRO A 119 2.39 -5.73 5.92
C PRO A 119 1.33 -4.65 5.65
N SER A 120 0.18 -4.72 6.33
CA SER A 120 -0.87 -3.70 6.30
C SER A 120 -0.45 -2.44 7.08
N LEU A 121 0.20 -2.62 8.23
CA LEU A 121 0.78 -1.54 9.04
C LEU A 121 1.95 -0.87 8.31
N ALA A 122 2.83 -1.66 7.70
CA ALA A 122 3.92 -1.17 6.87
C ALA A 122 3.41 -0.38 5.66
N PHE A 123 2.33 -0.84 5.01
CA PHE A 123 1.67 -0.10 3.93
C PHE A 123 1.17 1.26 4.41
N PHE A 124 0.44 1.30 5.53
CA PHE A 124 -0.06 2.55 6.07
C PHE A 124 1.06 3.55 6.29
N THR A 125 2.14 3.12 6.94
CA THR A 125 3.29 3.98 7.22
C THR A 125 3.98 4.43 5.94
N THR A 126 4.06 3.58 4.90
CA THR A 126 4.55 3.99 3.58
C THR A 126 3.75 5.18 3.03
N TYR A 127 2.43 5.06 3.02
CA TYR A 127 1.55 6.10 2.47
C TYR A 127 1.54 7.35 3.34
N ALA A 128 1.51 7.20 4.65
CA ALA A 128 1.59 8.32 5.57
C ALA A 128 2.91 9.10 5.37
N LEU A 129 4.04 8.40 5.17
CA LEU A 129 5.34 9.01 4.90
C LEU A 129 5.39 9.72 3.55
N LEU A 130 4.79 9.13 2.53
CA LEU A 130 4.62 9.77 1.23
C LEU A 130 3.82 11.07 1.39
N VAL A 131 2.73 11.05 2.16
CA VAL A 131 1.93 12.24 2.47
C VAL A 131 2.75 13.29 3.22
N LEU A 132 3.53 12.91 4.24
CA LEU A 132 4.41 13.85 4.95
C LEU A 132 5.41 14.50 4.00
N PHE A 133 6.02 13.73 3.10
CA PHE A 133 6.95 14.25 2.12
C PHE A 133 6.28 15.27 1.18
N TRP A 134 5.13 14.93 0.60
CA TRP A 134 4.37 15.85 -0.25
C TRP A 134 3.90 17.09 0.51
N ALA A 135 3.51 16.94 1.78
CA ALA A 135 3.09 18.05 2.62
C ALA A 135 4.27 18.99 2.95
N GLU A 136 5.46 18.46 3.29
CA GLU A 136 6.65 19.30 3.51
C GLU A 136 7.03 20.08 2.26
N ILE A 137 7.06 19.42 1.10
CA ILE A 137 7.35 20.05 -0.18
C ILE A 137 6.30 21.14 -0.50
N TYR A 138 5.01 20.86 -0.29
CA TYR A 138 3.92 21.83 -0.48
C TYR A 138 4.01 23.06 0.43
N TYR A 139 4.27 22.88 1.73
CA TYR A 139 4.39 23.99 2.67
C TYR A 139 5.64 24.83 2.41
N GLN A 140 6.76 24.19 2.04
CA GLN A 140 7.98 24.87 1.60
C GLN A 140 7.73 25.73 0.35
N ALA A 141 7.01 25.22 -0.65
CA ALA A 141 6.65 25.98 -1.85
C ALA A 141 5.75 27.20 -1.55
N ARG A 142 5.09 27.22 -0.39
CA ARG A 142 4.27 28.35 0.08
C ARG A 142 4.98 29.27 1.07
N ALA A 143 6.25 29.01 1.38
CA ALA A 143 7.01 29.73 2.41
C ALA A 143 6.31 29.79 3.79
N VAL A 144 5.51 28.76 4.10
CA VAL A 144 4.84 28.62 5.41
C VAL A 144 5.65 27.65 6.27
N SER A 145 5.72 27.91 7.58
CA SER A 145 6.50 27.08 8.51
C SER A 145 6.05 25.61 8.52
N THR A 146 7.03 24.71 8.55
CA THR A 146 6.84 23.25 8.57
C THR A 146 6.99 22.64 9.97
N ASP A 147 7.13 23.46 11.01
CA ASP A 147 7.60 23.05 12.33
C ASP A 147 6.67 22.05 13.04
N GLY A 148 5.36 22.09 12.72
CA GLY A 148 4.37 21.16 13.27
C GLY A 148 4.19 19.85 12.48
N LEU A 149 4.60 19.79 11.20
CA LEU A 149 4.24 18.67 10.31
C LEU A 149 4.86 17.34 10.76
N ARG A 150 6.15 17.36 11.09
CA ARG A 150 6.90 16.17 11.55
C ARG A 150 6.40 15.63 12.89
N PRO A 151 6.30 16.42 13.97
CA PRO A 151 5.80 15.91 15.24
C PRO A 151 4.34 15.44 15.14
N SER A 152 3.48 16.10 14.37
CA SER A 152 2.12 15.60 14.11
C SER A 152 2.14 14.25 13.39
N PHE A 153 3.00 14.07 12.39
CA PHE A 153 3.14 12.80 11.68
C PHE A 153 3.57 11.65 12.61
N PHE A 154 4.60 11.88 13.43
CA PHE A 154 5.07 10.87 14.39
C PHE A 154 3.99 10.55 15.42
N THR A 155 3.26 11.56 15.90
CA THR A 155 2.16 11.39 16.86
C THR A 155 1.03 10.56 16.26
N ILE A 156 0.60 10.84 15.02
CA ILE A 156 -0.46 10.10 14.34
C ILE A 156 -0.05 8.63 14.10
N ASN A 157 1.17 8.39 13.63
CA ASN A 157 1.65 7.02 13.44
C ASN A 157 1.77 6.27 14.77
N ALA A 158 2.28 6.93 15.82
CA ALA A 158 2.40 6.33 17.15
C ALA A 158 1.02 5.95 17.71
N ILE A 159 0.00 6.80 17.55
CA ILE A 159 -1.38 6.51 17.97
C ILE A 159 -1.92 5.30 17.20
N ILE A 160 -1.76 5.27 15.88
CA ILE A 160 -2.26 4.16 15.04
C ILE A 160 -1.57 2.85 15.42
N TYR A 161 -0.27 2.88 15.69
CA TYR A 161 0.48 1.72 16.16
C TYR A 161 0.06 1.28 17.56
N ALA A 162 -0.22 2.21 18.47
CA ALA A 162 -0.70 1.91 19.81
C ALA A 162 -2.09 1.25 19.77
N ILE A 163 -2.99 1.75 18.94
CA ILE A 163 -4.31 1.16 18.71
C ILE A 163 -4.16 -0.24 18.11
N GLN A 164 -3.28 -0.42 17.12
CA GLN A 164 -3.01 -1.72 16.52
C GLN A 164 -2.44 -2.72 17.53
N LEU A 165 -1.48 -2.30 18.36
CA LEU A 165 -0.90 -3.14 19.41
C LEU A 165 -1.93 -3.51 20.47
N ALA A 166 -2.82 -2.58 20.86
CA ALA A 166 -3.91 -2.86 21.78
C ALA A 166 -4.88 -3.90 21.21
N MET A 167 -5.25 -3.79 19.94
CA MET A 167 -6.09 -4.79 19.27
C MET A 167 -5.42 -6.17 19.23
N TRP A 168 -4.12 -6.24 18.98
CA TRP A 168 -3.36 -7.49 19.05
C TRP A 168 -3.33 -8.10 20.46
N LEU A 169 -3.16 -7.29 21.50
CA LEU A 169 -3.21 -7.77 22.89
C LEU A 169 -4.59 -8.33 23.27
N VAL A 170 -5.67 -7.72 22.76
CA VAL A 170 -7.04 -8.23 22.97
C VAL A 170 -7.24 -9.57 22.25
N LEU A 171 -6.79 -9.68 20.98
CA LEU A 171 -6.80 -10.94 20.22
C LEU A 171 -6.00 -12.05 20.93
N TRP A 172 -4.87 -11.70 21.55
CA TRP A 172 -4.04 -12.64 22.32
C TRP A 172 -4.80 -13.26 23.49
N TRP A 173 -5.65 -12.49 24.17
CA TRP A 173 -6.38 -12.97 25.35
C TRP A 173 -7.58 -13.85 24.98
N LYS A 174 -8.33 -13.47 23.94
CA LYS A 174 -9.44 -14.27 23.38
C LYS A 174 -9.57 -14.03 21.88
N ASN A 175 -9.60 -15.12 21.11
CA ASN A 175 -9.92 -15.11 19.67
C ASN A 175 -11.41 -14.78 19.45
N ILE A 176 -11.75 -13.49 19.52
CA ILE A 176 -13.10 -12.99 19.27
C ILE A 176 -13.20 -12.55 17.80
N PRO A 177 -14.07 -13.17 16.97
CA PRO A 177 -14.19 -12.84 15.54
C PRO A 177 -14.59 -11.38 15.27
N VAL A 178 -15.26 -10.73 16.22
CA VAL A 178 -15.59 -9.30 16.16
C VAL A 178 -14.34 -8.41 16.08
N VAL A 179 -13.27 -8.76 16.80
CA VAL A 179 -12.02 -7.96 16.81
C VAL A 179 -11.29 -8.07 15.47
N ILE A 180 -11.41 -9.21 14.77
CA ILE A 180 -10.87 -9.40 13.42
C ILE A 180 -11.59 -8.50 12.41
N ILE A 181 -12.92 -8.42 12.49
CA ILE A 181 -13.73 -7.54 11.63
C ILE A 181 -13.37 -6.08 11.93
N LEU A 182 -13.25 -5.71 13.20
CA LEU A 182 -12.87 -4.37 13.64
C LEU A 182 -11.49 -3.97 13.10
N SER A 183 -10.52 -4.88 13.14
CA SER A 183 -9.17 -4.65 12.60
C SER A 183 -9.20 -4.38 11.09
N LYS A 184 -10.00 -5.13 10.32
CA LYS A 184 -10.18 -4.90 8.88
C LYS A 184 -10.83 -3.54 8.59
N MET A 185 -11.84 -3.15 9.35
CA MET A 185 -12.48 -1.82 9.21
C MET A 185 -11.52 -0.69 9.59
N PHE A 186 -10.72 -0.87 10.64
CA PHE A 186 -9.71 0.10 11.06
C PHE A 186 -8.66 0.32 9.96
N PHE A 187 -8.13 -0.76 9.37
CA PHE A 187 -7.21 -0.66 8.23
C PHE A 187 -7.84 0.04 7.03
N ALA A 188 -9.10 -0.28 6.70
CA ALA A 188 -9.82 0.40 5.63
C ALA A 188 -9.93 1.91 5.89
N GLY A 189 -10.35 2.31 7.10
CA GLY A 189 -10.45 3.72 7.49
C GLY A 189 -9.11 4.44 7.41
N VAL A 190 -8.07 3.85 8.00
CA VAL A 190 -6.70 4.39 7.99
C VAL A 190 -6.16 4.54 6.55
N SER A 191 -6.42 3.57 5.68
CA SER A 191 -6.03 3.63 4.27
C SER A 191 -6.78 4.73 3.49
N LEU A 192 -8.05 4.96 3.79
CA LEU A 192 -8.85 6.03 3.20
C LEU A 192 -8.30 7.40 3.58
N PHE A 193 -7.97 7.62 4.85
CA PHE A 193 -7.35 8.87 5.31
C PHE A 193 -5.98 9.10 4.67
N ALA A 194 -5.18 8.06 4.50
CA ALA A 194 -3.89 8.16 3.80
C ALA A 194 -4.08 8.54 2.32
N ALA A 195 -5.07 7.94 1.63
CA ALA A 195 -5.40 8.29 0.25
C ALA A 195 -5.92 9.72 0.12
N LEU A 196 -6.75 10.19 1.06
CA LEU A 196 -7.20 11.59 1.11
C LEU A 196 -6.04 12.55 1.32
N GLY A 197 -5.13 12.25 2.25
CA GLY A 197 -3.90 13.01 2.44
C GLY A 197 -3.07 13.09 1.16
N PHE A 198 -2.93 11.98 0.44
CA PHE A 198 -2.19 11.97 -0.82
C PHE A 198 -2.88 12.80 -1.91
N LEU A 199 -4.21 12.75 -2.01
CA LEU A 199 -4.97 13.57 -2.97
C LEU A 199 -4.85 15.07 -2.65
N LEU A 200 -4.96 15.45 -1.38
CA LEU A 200 -4.91 16.84 -0.94
C LEU A 200 -3.51 17.46 -1.15
N TYR A 201 -2.45 16.75 -0.80
CA TYR A 201 -1.07 17.27 -0.85
C TYR A 201 -0.32 16.91 -2.14
N GLY A 202 -0.61 15.77 -2.77
CA GLY A 202 0.03 15.30 -4.01
C GLY A 202 -0.70 15.71 -5.29
N GLY A 203 -2.04 15.70 -5.30
CA GLY A 203 -2.84 15.93 -6.52
C GLY A 203 -2.80 17.37 -7.04
N ARG A 204 -2.78 18.37 -6.14
CA ARG A 204 -2.70 19.79 -6.51
C ARG A 204 -1.27 20.28 -6.78
N SER A 205 -0.30 19.52 -6.29
CA SER A 205 1.14 19.81 -6.34
C SER A 205 1.76 19.42 -7.69
N ALA A 206 1.34 18.31 -8.30
CA ALA A 206 1.92 17.80 -9.55
C ALA A 206 1.95 18.82 -10.71
N ILE A 207 1.00 19.76 -10.77
CA ILE A 207 0.92 20.82 -11.79
C ILE A 207 1.95 21.93 -11.55
N CYS A 208 2.36 22.16 -10.29
CA CYS A 208 3.33 23.20 -9.94
C CYS A 208 4.80 22.69 -10.02
N TYR A 209 5.04 21.41 -9.73
CA TYR A 209 6.40 20.86 -9.64
C TYR A 209 7.07 20.50 -10.98
N ILE A 210 6.32 20.41 -12.09
CA ILE A 210 6.92 20.30 -13.44
C ILE A 210 7.80 21.54 -13.77
N CYS A 211 7.54 22.69 -13.15
CA CYS A 211 8.38 23.89 -13.30
C CYS A 211 9.61 23.94 -12.38
N PHE A 212 9.73 23.06 -11.37
CA PHE A 212 10.84 23.13 -10.39
C PHE A 212 11.83 21.97 -10.51
N PHE A 213 11.54 20.98 -11.35
CA PHE A 213 12.40 19.80 -11.58
C PHE A 213 12.92 19.68 -13.03
N ILE A 214 12.79 20.75 -13.83
CA ILE A 214 13.57 21.02 -15.05
C ILE A 214 14.57 22.13 -14.74
#